data_AF-A0A7Y5F7V9-F1
#
_entry.id   AF-A0A7Y5F7V9-F1
#
_cell.length_a   1.000
_cell.length_b   1.000
_cell.length_c   1.000
_cell.angle_alpha   90.00
_cell.angle_beta   90.00
_cell.angle_gamma   90.00
#
_symmetry.space_group_name_H-M   'P 1'
#
loop_
_entity.id
_entity.type
_entity.pdbx_description
1 polymer ?
#
loop_
_entity_poly.entity_id
_entity_poly.type
_entity_poly.pdbx_seq_one_letter_code
_entity_poly.pdbx_strand_id
1 'polypeptide(L)'
;MRIVSIIMFVLLLLCIAVQYNDPDGWVWVLIYAVGTIVTWQAIRGKYTAWAPAAMIFYFAAALFWTPKEMVEHPENLLLDLRMHEKGVEEVREDIGLYLCAIWMLVLTVMWWLNRKKTSPSPPDPAQDDAIDKAA
;
A
#
# COMPACT_ATOMS: atom_id res chain seq x y z
N MET A 1 5.86 13.75 3.06
CA MET A 1 5.42 12.36 3.35
C MET A 1 4.67 12.22 4.66
N ARG A 2 5.18 12.70 5.80
CA ARG A 2 4.53 12.47 7.11
C ARG A 2 3.06 12.90 7.19
N ILE A 3 2.73 14.12 6.75
CA ILE A 3 1.35 14.63 6.73
C ILE A 3 0.44 13.76 5.85
N VAL A 4 0.89 13.42 4.64
CA VAL A 4 0.15 12.54 3.71
C VAL A 4 -0.08 11.16 4.33
N SER A 5 0.93 10.60 5.02
CA SER A 5 0.78 9.32 5.74
C SER A 5 -0.21 9.40 6.90
N ILE A 6 -0.31 10.54 7.59
CA ILE A 6 -1.33 10.75 8.63
C ILE A 6 -2.73 10.78 8.00
N ILE A 7 -2.91 11.52 6.91
CA ILE A 7 -4.19 11.58 6.18
C ILE A 7 -4.60 10.17 5.74
N MET A 8 -3.70 9.45 5.08
CA MET A 8 -3.98 8.08 4.62
C MET A 8 -4.26 7.11 5.77
N PHE A 9 -3.57 7.25 6.90
CA PHE A 9 -3.83 6.45 8.10
C PHE A 9 -5.24 6.69 8.64
N VAL A 10 -5.69 7.94 8.72
CA VAL A 10 -7.06 8.27 9.14
C VAL A 10 -8.07 7.72 8.15
N LEU A 11 -7.83 7.85 6.85
CA LEU A 11 -8.71 7.28 5.81
C LEU A 11 -8.84 5.76 5.93
N LEU A 12 -7.74 5.04 6.13
CA LEU A 12 -7.76 3.58 6.33
C LEU A 12 -8.51 3.17 7.60
N LEU A 13 -8.40 3.95 8.68
CA LEU A 13 -9.21 3.73 9.89
C LEU A 13 -10.70 3.98 9.64
N LEU A 14 -11.04 4.98 8.84
CA LEU A 14 -12.43 5.21 8.44
C LEU A 14 -12.95 4.06 7.58
N CYS A 15 -12.14 3.53 6.66
CA CYS A 15 -12.49 2.32 5.90
C CYS A 15 -12.79 1.16 6.86
N ILE A 16 -11.93 0.89 7.85
CA ILE A 16 -12.18 -0.14 8.88
C ILE A 16 -13.49 0.13 9.63
N ALA A 17 -13.75 1.38 10.02
CA ALA A 17 -14.93 1.73 10.80
C ALA A 17 -16.24 1.51 10.03
N VAL A 18 -16.25 1.79 8.72
CA VAL A 18 -17.43 1.59 7.88
C VAL A 18 -17.78 0.11 7.71
N GLN A 19 -16.77 -0.77 7.67
CA GLN A 19 -16.94 -2.22 7.47
C GLN A 19 -17.70 -2.92 8.61
N TYR A 20 -17.84 -2.30 9.78
CA TYR A 20 -18.68 -2.86 10.85
C TYR A 20 -20.17 -2.87 10.53
N ASN A 21 -20.60 -2.13 9.49
CA ASN A 21 -21.97 -2.13 9.03
C ASN A 21 -22.28 -3.28 8.06
N ASP A 22 -21.25 -3.98 7.56
CA ASP A 22 -21.38 -4.97 6.49
C ASP A 22 -21.29 -6.41 7.08
N PRO A 23 -22.14 -7.36 6.63
CA PRO A 23 -22.24 -8.69 7.21
C PRO A 23 -20.96 -9.54 7.05
N ASP A 24 -20.15 -9.27 6.02
CA ASP A 24 -18.87 -9.91 5.70
C ASP A 24 -17.66 -8.97 5.89
N GLY A 25 -17.87 -7.80 6.50
CA GLY A 25 -16.86 -6.75 6.68
C GLY A 25 -15.60 -7.17 7.46
N TRP A 26 -15.62 -8.29 8.19
CA TRP A 26 -14.47 -8.75 8.97
C TRP A 26 -13.23 -9.06 8.12
N VAL A 27 -13.40 -9.62 6.92
CA VAL A 27 -12.28 -9.86 6.00
C VAL A 27 -11.68 -8.54 5.56
N TRP A 28 -12.53 -7.56 5.23
CA TRP A 28 -12.12 -6.21 4.83
C TRP A 28 -11.44 -5.45 5.97
N VAL A 29 -11.92 -5.56 7.21
CA VAL A 29 -11.26 -5.01 8.40
C VAL A 29 -9.82 -5.50 8.50
N LEU A 30 -9.59 -6.81 8.33
CA LEU A 30 -8.23 -7.38 8.37
C LEU A 30 -7.36 -6.87 7.22
N ILE A 31 -7.93 -6.81 6.01
CA ILE A 31 -7.26 -6.28 4.82
C ILE A 31 -6.83 -4.83 5.04
N TYR A 32 -7.71 -3.93 5.49
CA TYR A 32 -7.36 -2.53 5.75
C TYR A 32 -6.41 -2.37 6.95
N ALA A 33 -6.46 -3.27 7.93
CA ALA A 33 -5.55 -3.24 9.08
C ALA A 33 -4.08 -3.41 8.67
N VAL A 34 -3.79 -4.27 7.67
CA VAL A 34 -2.42 -4.44 7.14
C VAL A 34 -1.85 -3.10 6.66
N GLY A 35 -2.59 -2.37 5.83
CA GLY A 35 -2.20 -1.09 5.26
C GLY A 35 -2.11 -0.01 6.33
N THR A 36 -2.98 -0.07 7.33
CA THR A 36 -2.96 0.82 8.50
C THR A 36 -1.66 0.68 9.28
N ILE A 37 -1.23 -0.57 9.56
CA ILE A 37 0.02 -0.87 10.27
C ILE A 37 1.24 -0.41 9.48
N VAL A 38 1.30 -0.68 8.17
CA VAL A 38 2.41 -0.23 7.32
C VAL A 38 2.47 1.30 7.24
N THR A 39 1.31 1.95 7.10
CA THR A 39 1.20 3.42 7.06
C THR A 39 1.60 4.06 8.38
N TRP A 40 1.26 3.45 9.52
CA TRP A 40 1.68 3.91 10.84
C TRP A 40 3.20 3.98 11.01
N GLN A 41 3.91 2.99 10.46
CA GLN A 41 5.38 2.99 10.46
C GLN A 41 5.92 4.15 9.62
N ALA A 42 5.29 4.46 8.49
CA ALA A 42 5.64 5.61 7.65
C ALA A 42 5.43 6.96 8.35
N ILE A 43 4.40 7.10 9.22
CA ILE A 43 4.21 8.30 10.07
C ILE A 43 5.40 8.53 11.01
N ARG A 44 6.04 7.44 11.45
CA ARG A 44 7.26 7.48 12.28
C ARG A 44 8.55 7.66 11.46
N GLY A 45 8.43 7.88 10.14
CA GLY A 45 9.57 7.99 9.23
C GLY A 45 10.25 6.65 8.92
N LYS A 46 9.69 5.53 9.37
CA LYS A 46 10.24 4.18 9.16
C LYS A 46 9.58 3.56 7.94
N TYR A 47 10.29 3.55 6.83
CA TYR A 47 9.88 2.84 5.61
C TYR A 47 10.57 1.48 5.61
N THR A 48 9.79 0.40 5.52
CA THR A 48 10.28 -0.98 5.68
C THR A 48 9.97 -1.84 4.46
N ALA A 49 10.61 -2.99 4.33
CA ALA A 49 10.32 -4.00 3.29
C ALA A 49 8.87 -4.53 3.33
N TRP A 50 8.13 -4.25 4.41
CA TRP A 50 6.69 -4.51 4.48
C TRP A 50 5.88 -3.71 3.45
N ALA A 51 6.34 -2.55 2.98
CA ALA A 51 5.64 -1.77 1.97
C ALA A 51 5.54 -2.49 0.61
N PRO A 52 6.63 -2.99 0.00
CA PRO A 52 6.52 -3.75 -1.24
C PRO A 52 5.77 -5.08 -1.07
N ALA A 53 5.90 -5.75 0.08
CA ALA A 53 5.14 -6.97 0.36
C ALA A 53 3.63 -6.70 0.41
N ALA A 54 3.22 -5.64 1.12
CA ALA A 54 1.82 -5.22 1.19
C ALA A 54 1.29 -4.77 -0.17
N MET A 55 2.09 -4.07 -0.98
CA MET A 55 1.73 -3.69 -2.34
C MET A 55 1.38 -4.92 -3.19
N ILE A 56 2.25 -5.94 -3.19
CA ILE A 56 2.02 -7.18 -3.94
C ILE A 56 0.77 -7.89 -3.43
N PHE A 57 0.59 -7.95 -2.10
CA PHE A 57 -0.58 -8.54 -1.48
C PHE A 57 -1.89 -7.86 -1.94
N TYR A 58 -1.98 -6.53 -1.85
CA TYR A 58 -3.18 -5.81 -2.26
C TYR A 58 -3.45 -5.93 -3.76
N PHE A 59 -2.39 -5.86 -4.58
CA PHE A 59 -2.55 -5.98 -6.02
C PHE A 59 -3.00 -7.37 -6.44
N ALA A 60 -2.43 -8.42 -5.84
CA ALA A 60 -2.87 -9.80 -6.08
C ALA A 60 -4.29 -10.05 -5.56
N ALA A 61 -4.65 -9.50 -4.40
CA ALA A 61 -6.00 -9.57 -3.86
C ALA A 61 -7.00 -8.89 -4.80
N ALA A 62 -6.68 -7.70 -5.31
CA ALA A 62 -7.54 -6.98 -6.25
C ALA A 62 -7.80 -7.83 -7.50
N LEU A 63 -6.75 -8.35 -8.14
CA LEU A 63 -6.89 -9.21 -9.32
C LEU A 63 -7.66 -10.51 -9.07
N PHE A 64 -7.60 -11.05 -7.86
CA PHE A 64 -8.33 -12.26 -7.49
C PHE A 64 -9.82 -11.97 -7.23
N TRP A 65 -10.13 -10.82 -6.65
CA TRP A 65 -11.48 -10.44 -6.23
C TRP A 65 -12.24 -9.60 -7.27
N THR A 66 -11.60 -9.22 -8.39
CA THR A 66 -12.23 -8.42 -9.44
C THR A 66 -13.55 -9.05 -9.90
N PRO A 67 -14.70 -8.39 -9.63
CA PRO A 67 -15.99 -8.91 -10.04
C PRO A 67 -16.13 -8.81 -11.57
N LYS A 68 -16.84 -9.76 -12.18
CA LYS A 68 -17.00 -9.82 -13.65
C LYS A 68 -17.72 -8.58 -14.17
N GLU A 69 -18.62 -8.07 -13.36
CA GLU A 69 -19.42 -6.87 -13.58
C GLU A 69 -18.52 -5.63 -13.77
N MET A 70 -17.39 -5.54 -13.05
CA MET A 70 -16.40 -4.47 -13.23
C MET A 70 -15.72 -4.53 -14.61
N VAL A 71 -15.54 -5.74 -15.14
CA VAL A 71 -14.90 -5.98 -16.44
C VAL A 71 -15.89 -5.78 -17.59
N GLU A 72 -17.14 -6.16 -17.40
CA GLU A 72 -18.18 -6.13 -18.42
C GLU A 72 -18.88 -4.76 -18.53
N HIS A 73 -19.05 -4.03 -17.42
CA HIS A 73 -19.79 -2.76 -17.37
C HIS A 73 -19.14 -1.68 -16.47
N PRO A 74 -17.91 -1.23 -16.77
CA PRO A 74 -17.16 -0.32 -15.90
C PRO A 74 -17.81 1.06 -15.74
N GLU A 75 -18.47 1.61 -16.77
CA GLU A 75 -19.06 2.95 -16.72
C GLU A 75 -20.27 3.10 -15.79
N ASN A 76 -21.07 2.04 -15.60
CA ASN A 76 -22.33 2.12 -14.88
C ASN A 76 -22.15 1.89 -13.37
N LEU A 77 -21.11 1.16 -12.96
CA LEU A 77 -20.90 0.75 -11.57
C LEU A 77 -20.05 1.73 -10.76
N LEU A 78 -19.17 2.51 -11.42
CA LEU A 78 -18.31 3.49 -10.74
C LEU A 78 -19.04 4.74 -10.26
N LEU A 79 -20.20 5.05 -10.85
CA LEU A 79 -20.98 6.26 -10.60
C LEU A 79 -22.27 6.01 -9.84
N ASP A 80 -22.68 4.74 -9.68
CA ASP A 80 -23.89 4.43 -8.94
C ASP A 80 -23.61 4.45 -7.42
N LEU A 81 -24.03 5.54 -6.78
CA LEU A 81 -23.92 5.73 -5.33
C LEU A 81 -25.00 4.95 -4.55
N ARG A 82 -25.92 4.26 -5.23
CA ARG A 82 -26.98 3.49 -4.58
C ARG A 82 -26.47 2.10 -4.17
N MET A 83 -26.16 2.00 -2.88
CA MET A 83 -25.68 0.81 -2.14
C MET A 83 -26.57 -0.46 -2.19
N HIS A 84 -27.71 -0.45 -2.90
CA HIS A 84 -28.70 -1.53 -2.76
C HIS A 84 -28.51 -2.71 -3.72
N GLU A 85 -27.63 -2.59 -4.72
CA GLU A 85 -27.32 -3.68 -5.63
C GLU A 85 -26.02 -4.36 -5.23
N LYS A 86 -26.08 -5.69 -5.03
CA LYS A 86 -24.95 -6.51 -4.58
C LYS A 86 -23.68 -6.34 -5.43
N GLY A 87 -23.83 -6.09 -6.75
CA GLY A 87 -22.69 -5.85 -7.64
C GLY A 87 -21.95 -4.53 -7.38
N VAL A 88 -22.63 -3.49 -6.86
CA VAL A 88 -22.01 -2.19 -6.55
C VAL A 88 -21.11 -2.28 -5.31
N GLU A 89 -21.48 -3.13 -4.34
CA GLU A 89 -20.70 -3.38 -3.13
C GLU A 89 -19.37 -4.07 -3.45
N GLU A 90 -19.41 -5.17 -4.20
CA GLU A 90 -18.22 -5.95 -4.60
C GLU A 90 -17.23 -5.10 -5.42
N VAL A 91 -17.74 -4.26 -6.34
CA VAL A 91 -16.92 -3.33 -7.13
C VAL A 91 -16.23 -2.29 -6.24
N ARG A 92 -16.95 -1.74 -5.25
CA ARG A 92 -16.39 -0.73 -4.33
C ARG A 92 -15.27 -1.32 -3.46
N GLU A 93 -15.46 -2.54 -2.99
CA GLU A 93 -14.47 -3.25 -2.19
C GLU A 93 -13.20 -3.53 -2.99
N ASP A 94 -13.34 -3.94 -4.25
CA ASP A 94 -12.22 -4.16 -5.17
C ASP A 94 -11.46 -2.86 -5.49
N ILE A 95 -12.17 -1.75 -5.72
CA ILE A 95 -11.55 -0.42 -5.86
C ILE A 95 -10.74 -0.04 -4.61
N GLY A 96 -11.25 -0.40 -3.42
CA GLY A 96 -10.55 -0.22 -2.16
C GLY A 96 -9.18 -0.93 -2.13
N LEU A 97 -9.10 -2.14 -2.70
CA LEU A 97 -7.84 -2.89 -2.83
C LEU A 97 -6.86 -2.19 -3.77
N TYR A 98 -7.32 -1.69 -4.92
CA TYR A 98 -6.47 -0.92 -5.84
C TYR A 98 -5.94 0.36 -5.20
N LEU A 99 -6.77 1.10 -4.46
CA LEU A 99 -6.33 2.29 -3.73
C LEU A 99 -5.28 1.95 -2.66
N CYS A 100 -5.46 0.84 -1.93
CA CYS A 100 -4.46 0.33 -0.99
C CYS A 100 -3.16 -0.04 -1.69
N ALA A 101 -3.22 -0.73 -2.84
CA ALA A 101 -2.06 -1.11 -3.63
C ALA A 101 -1.28 0.13 -4.12
N ILE A 102 -1.98 1.14 -4.65
CA ILE A 102 -1.38 2.41 -5.08
C ILE A 102 -0.70 3.10 -3.91
N TRP A 103 -1.35 3.15 -2.74
CA TRP A 103 -0.74 3.77 -1.56
C TRP A 103 0.50 3.01 -1.08
N MET A 104 0.46 1.67 -1.06
CA MET A 104 1.64 0.86 -0.74
C MET A 104 2.77 1.03 -1.76
N LEU A 105 2.45 1.25 -3.04
CA LEU A 105 3.44 1.60 -4.06
C LEU A 105 4.15 2.92 -3.72
N VAL A 106 3.42 3.96 -3.30
CA VAL A 106 4.03 5.23 -2.85
C VAL A 106 5.00 4.99 -1.69
N LEU A 107 4.60 4.19 -0.69
CA LEU A 107 5.47 3.86 0.44
C LEU A 107 6.69 3.01 0.02
N THR A 108 6.52 2.15 -0.98
CA THR A 108 7.60 1.33 -1.57
C THR A 108 8.64 2.19 -2.27
N VAL A 109 8.20 3.18 -3.06
CA VAL A 109 9.11 4.15 -3.69
C VAL A 109 9.90 4.91 -2.63
N MET A 110 9.24 5.36 -1.55
CA MET A 110 9.94 6.05 -0.45
C MET A 110 10.95 5.15 0.27
N TRP A 111 10.60 3.88 0.48
CA TRP A 111 11.53 2.90 1.02
C TRP A 111 12.76 2.72 0.14
N TRP A 112 12.58 2.59 -1.18
CA TRP A 112 13.67 2.45 -2.14
C TRP A 112 14.57 3.69 -2.19
N LEU A 113 13.97 4.89 -2.19
CA LEU A 113 14.72 6.16 -2.17
C LEU A 113 15.56 6.32 -0.90
N ASN A 114 15.05 5.89 0.25
CA ASN A 114 15.80 5.98 1.51
C ASN A 114 16.97 5.00 1.61
N ARG A 115 16.88 3.83 0.96
CA ARG A 115 18.00 2.86 0.92
C ARG A 115 19.24 3.38 0.20
N LYS A 116 19.06 4.19 -0.85
CA LYS A 116 20.17 4.76 -1.62
C LYS A 116 21.03 5.75 -0.82
N LYS A 117 20.46 6.38 0.21
CA LYS A 117 21.21 7.31 1.08
C LYS A 117 22.17 6.61 2.03
N THR A 118 22.02 5.30 2.21
CA THR A 118 22.80 4.48 3.15
C THR A 118 23.84 3.58 2.48
N SER A 119 24.03 3.68 1.15
CA SER A 119 25.12 2.96 0.47
C SER A 119 26.47 3.54 0.92
N PRO A 120 27.42 2.71 1.40
CA PRO A 120 28.77 3.17 1.69
C PRO A 120 29.37 3.80 0.43
N SER A 121 30.04 4.94 0.56
CA SER A 121 30.89 5.46 -0.50
C SER A 121 31.91 4.38 -0.90
N PRO A 122 32.28 4.27 -2.19
CA PRO A 122 33.37 3.40 -2.61
C PRO A 122 34.60 3.66 -1.73
N PRO A 123 35.41 2.62 -1.42
CA PRO A 123 36.68 2.83 -0.74
C PRO A 123 37.48 3.91 -1.47
N ASP A 124 38.11 4.81 -0.72
CA ASP A 124 38.98 5.82 -1.30
C ASP A 124 40.14 5.10 -2.01
N PRO A 125 40.34 5.29 -3.34
CA PRO A 125 41.44 4.65 -4.06
C PRO A 125 42.82 4.98 -3.46
N ALA A 126 42.96 6.09 -2.73
CA ALA A 126 44.20 6.42 -2.01
C ALA A 126 44.48 5.48 -0.82
N GLN A 127 43.46 4.81 -0.29
CA GLN A 127 43.57 3.90 0.85
C GLN A 127 43.98 2.49 0.41
N ASP A 128 43.58 2.04 -0.79
CA ASP A 128 44.03 0.77 -1.39
C ASP A 128 45.50 0.83 -1.82
N ASP A 129 45.95 1.95 -2.41
CA ASP A 129 47.36 2.16 -2.80
C ASP A 129 48.32 2.11 -1.61
N ALA A 130 47.86 2.45 -0.41
CA ALA A 130 48.65 2.40 0.82
C ALA A 130 48.76 0.98 1.40
N ILE A 131 47.76 0.13 1.16
CA ILE A 131 47.75 -1.27 1.60
C ILE A 131 48.65 -2.10 0.67
N ASP A 132 48.57 -1.88 -0.64
CA ASP A 132 49.42 -2.58 -1.62
C ASP A 132 50.90 -2.18 -1.53
N LYS A 133 51.22 -0.97 -1.06
CA LYS A 133 52.61 -0.55 -0.81
C LYS A 133 53.17 -1.00 0.54
N ALA A 134 52.34 -1.55 1.42
CA ALA A 134 52.74 -2.04 2.74
C ALA A 134 52.85 -3.57 2.83
N ALA A 135 52.47 -4.31 1.78
CA ALA A 135 52.60 -5.76 1.63
C ALA A 135 53.86 -6.15 0.83
#